data_AF-A0A7K2N4N1-F1
#
_entry.id   AF-A0A7K2N4N1-F1
#
_cell.length_a   1.000
_cell.length_b   1.000
_cell.length_c   1.000
_cell.angle_alpha   90.00
_cell.angle_beta   90.00
_cell.angle_gamma   90.00
#
_symmetry.space_group_name_H-M   'P 1'
#
loop_
_entity.id
_entity.type
_entity.pdbx_description
1 polymer ?
#
loop_
_entity_poly.entity_id
_entity_poly.type
_entity_poly.pdbx_seq_one_letter_code
_entity_poly.pdbx_strand_id
1 'polypeptide(L)'
;MEFRPDGLYQHEPDSEGKLLPWSRIMDGIRLTWGKHPWSTNNRGLYTLKGMVAPRDGGWLHMTLRHPYEDHQLRFDQHTRPYRAVDTLRLEALLRQLTADGRLHVLGDPDWVGRAAACLAGGENRRITSRSLRQAVSEALAAAGPGSP
;
A
#
# COMPACT_ATOMS: atom_id res chain seq x y z
N MET A 1 2.29 6.53 -10.11
CA MET A 1 2.72 5.11 -10.11
C MET A 1 1.52 4.25 -10.44
N GLU A 2 1.73 3.07 -11.02
CA GLU A 2 0.68 2.16 -11.45
C GLU A 2 1.03 0.72 -11.07
N PHE A 3 0.05 -0.06 -10.62
CA PHE A 3 0.18 -1.49 -10.38
C PHE A 3 -0.13 -2.25 -11.66
N ARG A 4 0.84 -3.02 -12.18
CA ARG A 4 0.67 -3.85 -13.38
C ARG A 4 0.87 -5.33 -13.02
N PRO A 5 0.35 -6.27 -13.84
CA PRO A 5 0.58 -7.70 -13.63
C PRO A 5 2.07 -8.06 -13.49
N ASP A 6 2.91 -7.44 -14.32
CA ASP A 6 4.35 -7.73 -14.36
C ASP A 6 5.14 -7.07 -13.21
N GLY A 7 4.58 -6.05 -12.56
CA GLY A 7 5.30 -5.26 -11.57
C GLY A 7 4.70 -3.90 -11.28
N LEU A 8 5.40 -3.12 -10.47
CA LEU A 8 5.06 -1.75 -10.17
C LEU A 8 5.71 -0.81 -11.19
N TYR A 9 4.90 -0.01 -11.86
CA TYR A 9 5.36 0.95 -12.85
C TYR A 9 5.44 2.36 -12.25
N GLN A 10 6.65 2.91 -12.24
CA GLN A 10 6.89 4.30 -11.85
C GLN A 10 6.88 5.18 -13.09
N HIS A 11 5.95 6.13 -13.16
CA HIS A 11 6.01 7.20 -14.14
C HIS A 11 7.09 8.20 -13.71
N GLU A 12 8.08 8.43 -14.59
CA GLU A 12 9.01 9.55 -14.48
C GLU A 12 8.54 10.66 -15.43
N PRO A 13 8.61 11.95 -15.05
CA PRO A 13 8.03 13.05 -15.84
C PRO A 13 8.57 13.15 -17.27
N ASP A 14 9.83 12.74 -17.49
CA ASP A 14 10.56 12.95 -18.75
C ASP A 14 11.29 11.69 -19.26
N SER A 15 10.89 10.49 -18.80
CA SER A 15 11.50 9.22 -19.21
C SER A 15 10.45 8.14 -19.43
N GLU A 16 10.79 7.13 -20.24
CA GLU A 16 10.11 5.83 -20.18
C GLU A 16 10.16 5.38 -18.72
N GLY A 17 8.98 5.26 -18.10
CA GLY A 17 8.86 4.92 -16.69
C GLY A 17 9.50 3.57 -16.37
N LYS A 18 9.87 3.38 -15.10
CA LYS A 18 10.59 2.19 -14.64
C LYS A 18 9.61 1.12 -14.18
N LEU A 19 9.74 -0.09 -14.74
CA LEU A 19 9.03 -1.27 -14.26
C LEU A 19 9.86 -1.99 -13.20
N LEU A 20 9.29 -2.17 -12.01
CA LEU A 20 9.86 -2.93 -10.91
C LEU A 20 9.12 -4.28 -10.80
N PRO A 21 9.74 -5.39 -11.21
CA PRO A 21 9.11 -6.70 -11.13
C PRO A 21 8.74 -7.07 -9.69
N TRP A 22 7.56 -7.67 -9.49
CA TRP A 22 7.10 -8.13 -8.18
C TRP A 22 8.10 -9.05 -7.48
N SER A 23 8.79 -9.89 -8.26
CA SER A 23 9.82 -10.82 -7.79
C SER A 23 11.05 -10.15 -7.17
N ARG A 24 11.29 -8.86 -7.45
CA ARG A 24 12.38 -8.11 -6.84
C ARG A 24 12.02 -7.57 -5.46
N ILE A 25 10.75 -7.41 -5.13
CA ILE A 25 10.35 -6.80 -3.84
C ILE A 25 10.57 -7.82 -2.70
N MET A 26 11.42 -7.45 -1.74
CA MET A 26 11.89 -8.30 -0.65
C MET A 26 11.16 -8.05 0.66
N ASP A 27 11.39 -6.87 1.24
CA ASP A 27 10.68 -6.41 2.43
C ASP A 27 9.44 -5.68 1.96
N GLY A 28 8.35 -5.96 2.67
CA GLY A 28 7.03 -5.52 2.25
C GLY A 28 6.93 -4.01 2.09
N ILE A 29 5.90 -3.62 1.38
CA ILE A 29 5.65 -2.24 1.03
C ILE A 29 5.26 -1.44 2.29
N ARG A 30 6.06 -0.44 2.66
CA ARG A 30 5.79 0.50 3.76
C ARG A 30 5.28 1.83 3.22
N LEU A 31 4.26 2.39 3.87
CA LEU A 31 3.70 3.71 3.53
C LEU A 31 4.21 4.77 4.51
N THR A 32 4.59 5.93 3.99
CA THR A 32 4.80 7.15 4.79
C THR A 32 4.08 8.32 4.15
N TRP A 33 3.60 9.27 4.95
CA TRP A 33 2.80 10.40 4.46
C TRP A 33 3.54 11.71 4.67
N GLY A 34 3.58 12.56 3.65
CA GLY A 34 4.27 13.85 3.73
C GLY A 34 5.00 14.22 2.46
N LYS A 35 5.55 15.44 2.47
CA LYS A 35 6.25 16.04 1.33
C LYS A 35 7.58 15.35 1.00
N HIS A 36 8.25 14.76 1.99
CA HIS A 36 9.60 14.19 1.86
C HIS A 36 9.64 12.72 2.28
N PRO A 37 10.51 11.90 1.66
CA PRO A 37 10.60 10.47 1.96
C PRO A 37 11.19 10.17 3.36
N TRP A 38 12.08 11.03 3.86
CA TRP A 38 12.64 10.93 5.21
C TRP A 38 11.76 11.56 6.30
N SER A 39 10.49 11.85 6.00
CA SER A 39 9.50 12.31 7.00
C SER A 39 9.10 11.15 7.94
N THR A 40 10.08 10.50 8.56
CA THR A 40 9.94 9.36 9.48
C THR A 40 9.34 9.76 10.83
N ASN A 41 9.38 11.05 11.21
CA ASN A 41 8.77 11.56 12.44
C ASN A 41 7.23 11.65 12.39
N ASN A 42 6.61 11.39 11.24
CA ASN A 42 5.18 11.26 11.11
C ASN A 42 4.87 9.98 10.34
N ARG A 43 4.43 8.92 11.03
CA ARG A 43 3.71 7.79 10.42
C ARG A 43 2.36 8.23 9.82
N GLY A 44 2.28 9.41 9.22
CA GLY A 44 1.10 10.24 9.09
C GLY A 44 0.91 11.13 10.33
N LEU A 45 0.86 12.45 10.12
CA LEU A 45 0.17 13.30 11.08
C LEU A 45 -1.31 12.92 10.94
N TYR A 46 -1.82 12.13 11.86
CA TYR A 46 -3.25 11.82 11.85
C TYR A 46 -3.97 13.02 12.45
N THR A 47 -4.88 13.63 11.71
CA THR A 47 -5.75 14.67 12.27
C THR A 47 -6.48 14.11 13.50
N LEU A 48 -6.93 14.99 14.41
CA LEU A 48 -7.82 14.62 15.52
C LEU A 48 -9.09 13.86 15.06
N LYS A 49 -9.44 13.95 13.78
CA LYS A 49 -10.54 13.22 13.13
C LYS A 49 -10.14 11.84 12.58
N GLY A 50 -8.91 11.38 12.80
CA GLY A 50 -8.41 10.09 12.31
C GLY A 50 -8.18 10.05 10.80
N MET A 51 -7.86 11.19 10.17
CA MET A 51 -7.54 11.28 8.73
C MET A 51 -6.04 11.52 8.53
N VAL A 52 -5.48 11.03 7.43
CA VAL A 52 -4.11 11.33 7.01
C VAL A 52 -3.99 12.82 6.66
N ALA A 53 -3.14 13.56 7.37
CA ALA A 53 -2.94 15.00 7.22
C ALA A 53 -1.57 15.27 6.56
N PRO A 54 -1.46 15.06 5.24
CA PRO A 54 -1.34 16.22 4.34
C PRO A 54 -1.88 15.99 2.92
N ARG A 55 -2.05 17.09 2.16
CA ARG A 55 -2.49 17.12 0.74
C ARG A 55 -1.41 16.75 -0.28
N ASP A 56 -0.16 16.61 0.16
CA ASP A 56 1.01 16.53 -0.72
C ASP A 56 1.34 15.10 -1.21
N GLY A 57 0.44 14.13 -0.97
CA GLY A 57 0.66 12.72 -1.31
C GLY A 57 1.38 11.91 -0.23
N GLY A 58 1.97 10.80 -0.65
CA GLY A 58 2.75 9.93 0.20
C GLY A 58 3.89 9.25 -0.54
N TRP A 59 4.66 8.47 0.22
CA TRP A 59 5.81 7.73 -0.25
C TRP A 59 5.65 6.25 0.10
N LEU A 60 5.99 5.43 -0.87
CA LEU A 60 6.04 4.00 -0.81
C LEU A 60 7.50 3.58 -0.67
N HIS A 61 7.84 2.84 0.37
CA HIS A 61 9.19 2.33 0.62
C HIS A 61 9.18 0.83 0.44
N MET A 62 10.19 0.31 -0.25
CA MET A 62 10.36 -1.13 -0.47
C MET A 62 11.84 -1.48 -0.61
N THR A 63 12.21 -2.67 -0.15
CA THR A 63 13.55 -3.21 -0.39
C THR A 63 13.53 -4.08 -1.62
N LEU A 64 14.35 -3.77 -2.63
CA LEU A 64 14.51 -4.60 -3.83
C LEU A 64 15.65 -5.61 -3.64
N ARG A 65 15.55 -6.79 -4.27
CA ARG A 65 16.61 -7.79 -4.38
C ARG A 65 17.40 -7.61 -5.68
N HIS A 66 18.66 -8.04 -5.62
CA HIS A 66 19.58 -8.18 -6.76
C HIS A 66 19.71 -6.91 -7.63
N PRO A 67 20.50 -5.91 -7.20
CA PRO A 67 21.16 -5.78 -5.89
C PRO A 67 20.19 -5.31 -4.80
N TYR A 68 20.64 -5.34 -3.54
CA TYR A 68 19.84 -4.83 -2.43
C TYR A 68 19.78 -3.31 -2.48
N GLU A 69 18.58 -2.78 -2.76
CA GLU A 69 18.36 -1.34 -2.89
C GLU A 69 17.11 -0.93 -2.11
N ASP A 70 17.22 0.13 -1.31
CA ASP A 70 16.04 0.81 -0.76
C ASP A 70 15.42 1.66 -1.87
N HIS A 71 14.18 1.36 -2.23
CA HIS A 71 13.49 2.02 -3.32
C HIS A 71 12.27 2.78 -2.81
N GLN A 72 12.13 4.03 -3.27
CA GLN A 72 11.17 4.98 -2.74
C GLN A 72 10.35 5.56 -3.89
N LEU A 73 9.03 5.39 -3.84
CA LEU A 73 8.12 5.86 -4.87
C LEU A 73 7.15 6.87 -4.31
N ARG A 74 7.05 8.01 -4.98
CA ARG A 74 6.03 9.01 -4.67
C ARG A 74 4.70 8.57 -5.28
N PHE A 75 3.63 8.71 -4.50
CA PHE A 75 2.27 8.65 -5.01
C PHE A 75 1.52 9.92 -4.64
N ASP A 76 0.72 10.41 -5.58
CA ASP A 76 -0.12 11.56 -5.35
C ASP A 76 -1.38 11.15 -4.58
N GLN A 77 -1.91 12.05 -3.75
CA GLN A 77 -3.13 11.77 -3.02
C GLN A 77 -4.32 11.79 -3.99
N HIS A 78 -5.21 10.80 -3.89
CA HIS A 78 -6.53 10.91 -4.50
C HIS A 78 -7.29 12.11 -3.93
N THR A 79 -8.26 12.64 -4.67
CA THR A 79 -9.09 13.82 -4.32
C THR A 79 -9.73 13.74 -2.92
N ARG A 80 -9.87 12.54 -2.35
CA ARG A 80 -10.43 12.32 -1.02
C ARG A 80 -9.34 11.98 0.00
N PRO A 81 -9.35 12.62 1.19
CA PRO A 81 -8.43 12.25 2.25
C PRO A 81 -8.70 10.82 2.74
N TYR A 82 -7.63 10.07 3.02
CA TYR A 82 -7.73 8.72 3.57
C TYR A 82 -7.93 8.73 5.07
N ARG A 83 -8.74 7.80 5.60
CA ARG A 83 -8.80 7.52 7.04
C ARG A 83 -7.54 6.78 7.47
N ALA A 84 -7.00 7.17 8.61
CA ALA A 84 -5.87 6.52 9.27
C ALA A 84 -6.07 5.01 9.42
N VAL A 85 -7.30 4.61 9.75
CA VAL A 85 -7.67 3.21 9.95
C VAL A 85 -7.56 2.42 8.65
N ASP A 86 -7.99 3.00 7.53
CA ASP A 86 -7.94 2.34 6.22
C ASP A 86 -6.49 2.20 5.75
N THR A 87 -5.65 3.21 6.03
CA THR A 87 -4.20 3.13 5.79
C THR A 87 -3.55 2.00 6.60
N LEU A 88 -3.85 1.88 7.89
CA LEU A 88 -3.27 0.82 8.73
C LEU A 88 -3.75 -0.58 8.32
N ARG A 89 -5.00 -0.70 7.88
CA ARG A 89 -5.53 -1.94 7.28
C ARG A 89 -4.81 -2.29 5.97
N LEU A 90 -4.55 -1.29 5.12
CA LEU A 90 -3.80 -1.46 3.88
C LEU A 90 -2.35 -1.90 4.16
N GLU A 91 -1.65 -1.24 5.09
CA GLU A 91 -0.29 -1.66 5.50
C GLU A 91 -0.25 -3.10 6.01
N ALA A 92 -1.26 -3.51 6.80
CA ALA A 92 -1.37 -4.88 7.29
C ALA A 92 -1.58 -5.89 6.15
N LEU A 93 -2.43 -5.55 5.16
CA LEU A 93 -2.64 -6.39 3.97
C LEU A 93 -1.34 -6.53 3.16
N LEU A 94 -0.65 -5.42 2.88
CA LEU A 94 0.60 -5.42 2.12
C LEU A 94 1.67 -6.25 2.81
N ARG A 95 1.79 -6.15 4.14
CA ARG A 95 2.70 -6.97 4.92
C ARG A 95 2.37 -8.46 4.82
N GLN A 96 1.09 -8.82 4.89
CA GLN A 96 0.64 -10.21 4.74
C GLN A 96 0.94 -10.74 3.33
N LEU A 97 0.59 -9.99 2.28
CA LEU A 97 0.87 -10.37 0.89
C LEU A 97 2.36 -10.56 0.62
N THR A 98 3.21 -9.72 1.24
CA THR A 98 4.66 -9.87 1.15
C THR A 98 5.12 -11.15 1.82
N ALA A 99 4.66 -11.41 3.05
CA ALA A 99 4.99 -12.62 3.79
C ALA A 99 4.57 -13.90 3.05
N ASP A 100 3.44 -13.82 2.34
CA ASP A 100 2.90 -14.92 1.53
C ASP A 100 3.52 -15.00 0.12
N GLY A 101 4.38 -14.05 -0.28
CA GLY A 101 4.98 -13.99 -1.63
C GLY A 101 3.98 -13.67 -2.74
N ARG A 102 2.81 -13.11 -2.39
CA ARG A 102 1.66 -12.89 -3.28
C ARG A 102 1.50 -11.45 -3.75
N LEU A 103 2.57 -10.65 -3.75
CA LEU A 103 2.50 -9.24 -4.18
C LEU A 103 1.99 -9.05 -5.61
N HIS A 104 2.14 -10.05 -6.48
CA HIS A 104 1.65 -10.03 -7.86
C HIS A 104 0.14 -9.81 -7.98
N VAL A 105 -0.66 -10.21 -6.99
CA VAL A 105 -2.12 -10.01 -7.01
C VAL A 105 -2.52 -8.52 -7.00
N LEU A 106 -1.61 -7.63 -6.61
CA LEU A 106 -1.83 -6.19 -6.69
C LEU A 106 -1.87 -5.68 -8.14
N GLY A 107 -1.34 -6.46 -9.09
CA GLY A 107 -1.43 -6.18 -10.52
C GLY A 107 -2.79 -6.53 -11.14
N ASP A 108 -3.68 -7.20 -10.40
CA ASP A 108 -5.05 -7.50 -10.83
C ASP A 108 -6.01 -6.41 -10.29
N PRO A 109 -6.52 -5.52 -11.17
CA PRO A 109 -7.36 -4.41 -10.75
C PRO A 109 -8.69 -4.86 -10.15
N ASP A 110 -9.25 -6.00 -10.59
CA ASP A 110 -10.50 -6.53 -10.05
C ASP A 110 -10.27 -7.11 -8.65
N TRP A 111 -9.15 -7.80 -8.45
CA TRP A 111 -8.73 -8.27 -7.14
C TRP A 111 -8.54 -7.10 -6.17
N VAL A 112 -7.81 -6.07 -6.59
CA VAL A 112 -7.58 -4.85 -5.80
C VAL A 112 -8.89 -4.16 -5.48
N GLY A 113 -9.82 -4.06 -6.44
CA GLY A 113 -11.13 -3.46 -6.24
C GLY A 113 -11.94 -4.18 -5.15
N ARG A 114 -11.98 -5.52 -5.18
CA ARG A 114 -12.67 -6.32 -4.14
C ARG A 114 -12.01 -6.17 -2.77
N ALA A 115 -10.69 -6.24 -2.70
CA ALA A 115 -9.95 -6.08 -1.45
C ALA A 115 -10.17 -4.67 -0.85
N ALA A 116 -10.05 -3.61 -1.66
CA ALA A 116 -10.22 -2.23 -1.23
C ALA A 116 -11.63 -1.93 -0.74
N ALA A 117 -12.66 -2.45 -1.43
CA ALA A 117 -14.05 -2.31 -1.01
C ALA A 117 -14.31 -2.93 0.37
N CYS A 118 -13.73 -4.11 0.64
CA CYS A 118 -13.82 -4.76 1.95
C CYS A 118 -13.10 -3.96 3.04
N LEU A 119 -11.89 -3.46 2.76
CA LEU A 119 -11.08 -2.68 3.72
C LEU A 119 -11.73 -1.34 4.11
N ALA A 120 -12.36 -0.65 3.16
CA ALA A 120 -13.00 0.66 3.36
C ALA A 120 -14.31 0.59 4.17
N GLY A 121 -14.95 -0.59 4.22
CA GLY A 121 -16.28 -0.78 4.84
C GLY A 121 -16.28 -0.91 6.37
N GLY A 122 -15.13 -1.01 7.03
CA GLY A 122 -15.07 -1.29 8.46
C GLY A 122 -15.31 -0.07 9.37
N GLU A 123 -16.04 -0.26 10.47
CA GLU A 123 -16.26 0.74 11.53
C GLU A 123 -14.94 1.35 12.02
N ASN A 124 -14.99 2.60 12.51
CA ASN A 124 -13.92 3.28 13.25
C ASN A 124 -13.70 2.65 14.66
N ARG A 125 -13.74 1.32 14.76
CA ARG A 125 -13.49 0.60 16.02
C ARG A 125 -12.00 0.63 16.36
N ARG A 126 -11.70 0.49 17.65
CA ARG A 126 -10.32 0.46 18.19
C ARG A 126 -9.43 -0.45 17.34
N ILE A 127 -8.33 0.10 16.84
CA ILE A 127 -7.33 -0.67 16.11
C ILE A 127 -6.57 -1.54 17.10
N THR A 128 -6.90 -2.81 17.09
CA THR A 128 -6.15 -3.88 17.77
C THR A 128 -5.48 -4.76 16.73
N SER A 129 -4.40 -5.45 17.12
CA SER A 129 -3.76 -6.45 16.27
C SER A 129 -4.74 -7.53 15.77
N ARG A 130 -5.71 -7.90 16.61
CA ARG A 130 -6.80 -8.83 16.25
C ARG A 130 -7.71 -8.25 15.17
N SER A 131 -8.17 -7.00 15.33
CA SER A 131 -9.03 -6.35 14.33
C SER A 131 -8.33 -6.15 12.98
N LEU A 132 -7.02 -5.91 12.97
CA LEU A 132 -6.24 -5.80 11.74
C LEU A 132 -6.14 -7.15 11.03
N ARG A 133 -5.83 -8.23 11.76
CA ARG A 133 -5.80 -9.59 11.18
C ARG A 133 -7.16 -9.99 10.62
N GLN A 134 -8.24 -9.67 11.32
CA GLN A 134 -9.60 -9.94 10.86
C GLN A 134 -9.90 -9.20 9.55
N ALA A 135 -9.63 -7.89 9.50
CA ALA A 135 -9.84 -7.09 8.28
C ALA A 135 -9.01 -7.60 7.09
N VAL A 136 -7.76 -8.00 7.32
CA VAL A 136 -6.91 -8.60 6.28
C VAL A 136 -7.48 -9.94 5.81
N SER A 137 -7.91 -10.81 6.74
CA SER A 137 -8.51 -12.09 6.38
C SER A 137 -9.80 -11.93 5.58
N GLU A 138 -10.65 -10.97 5.96
CA GLU A 138 -11.89 -10.65 5.25
C GLU A 138 -11.59 -10.11 3.85
N ALA A 139 -10.61 -9.22 3.71
CA ALA A 139 -10.20 -8.70 2.41
C ALA A 139 -9.63 -9.79 1.49
N LEU A 140 -8.80 -10.69 2.03
CA LEU A 140 -8.27 -11.83 1.27
C LEU A 140 -9.38 -12.80 0.85
N ALA A 141 -10.36 -13.06 1.72
CA ALA A 141 -11.51 -13.90 1.40
C ALA A 141 -12.41 -13.27 0.32
N ALA A 142 -12.66 -11.95 0.42
CA ALA A 142 -13.47 -11.21 -0.55
C ALA A 142 -12.79 -11.08 -1.91
N ALA A 143 -11.47 -10.89 -1.92
CA ALA A 143 -10.71 -10.74 -3.15
C ALA A 143 -10.44 -12.08 -3.86
N GLY A 144 -10.40 -13.18 -3.09
CA GLY A 144 -10.15 -14.52 -3.58
C GLY A 144 -8.67 -14.84 -3.79
N PRO A 145 -8.34 -15.99 -4.40
CA PRO A 145 -6.95 -16.45 -4.58
C PRO A 145 -6.11 -15.55 -5.50
N GLY A 146 -6.71 -14.63 -6.26
CA GLY A 146 -6.02 -13.85 -7.29
C GLY A 146 -5.71 -14.74 -8.50
N SER A 147 -5.61 -14.11 -9.67
CA SER A 147 -5.16 -14.82 -10.87
C SER A 147 -3.63 -15.02 -10.78
N PRO A 148 -3.11 -16.22 -11.11
CA PRO A 148 -1.68 -16.49 -11.14
C PRO A 148 -0.95 -15.72 -12.25
#